data_AF-A0A532CNU3-F1
#
_entry.id   AF-A0A532CNU3-F1
#
_cell.length_a   1.000
_cell.length_b   1.000
_cell.length_c   1.000
_cell.angle_alpha   90.00
_cell.angle_beta   90.00
_cell.angle_gamma   90.00
#
_symmetry.space_group_name_H-M   'P 1'
#
loop_
_entity.id
_entity.type
_entity.pdbx_description
1 polymer ?
#
loop_
_entity_poly.entity_id
_entity_poly.type
_entity_poly.pdbx_seq_one_letter_code
_entity_poly.pdbx_strand_id
1 'polypeptide(L)' 'MQAIKEYTEVIDGSIHVKLPKNFTAKRVELIILSADENAKDDKGDFLHFLLDSPEMTDEEYQAIEEKRQHLKQWT' A
#
# COMPACT_ATOMS: atom_id res chain seq x y z
N MET A 1 -2.26 -9.65 0.15
CA MET A 1 -1.46 -9.03 1.24
C MET A 1 -2.33 -7.98 1.93
N GLN A 2 -2.68 -8.11 3.21
CA GLN A 2 -3.64 -7.20 3.87
C GLN A 2 -2.91 -5.99 4.46
N ALA A 3 -3.13 -4.80 3.90
CA ALA A 3 -2.57 -3.56 4.43
C ALA A 3 -3.39 -3.09 5.66
N ILE A 4 -2.71 -2.70 6.73
CA ILE A 4 -3.36 -2.13 7.92
C ILE A 4 -3.26 -0.61 7.82
N LYS A 5 -4.40 0.07 7.71
CA LYS A 5 -4.50 1.53 7.75
C LYS A 5 -4.79 1.98 9.19
N GLU A 6 -3.86 2.72 9.78
CA GLU A 6 -3.99 3.27 11.13
C GLU A 6 -3.71 4.78 11.12
N TYR A 7 -4.60 5.55 11.74
CA TYR A 7 -4.37 6.97 12.00
C TYR A 7 -3.70 7.11 13.37
N THR A 8 -2.55 7.76 13.42
CA THR A 8 -1.77 7.95 14.65
C THR A 8 -1.31 9.39 14.74
N GLU A 9 -1.39 9.96 15.94
CA GLU A 9 -0.86 11.30 16.23
C GLU A 9 0.67 11.30 16.24
N VAL A 10 1.24 12.40 15.75
CA VAL A 10 2.67 12.67 15.84
C VAL A 10 2.94 13.33 17.19
N ILE A 11 3.62 12.62 18.09
CA ILE A 11 3.95 13.11 19.43
C ILE A 11 5.46 13.30 19.49
N ASP A 12 5.91 14.53 19.78
CA ASP A 12 7.34 14.90 19.83
C ASP A 12 8.13 14.51 18.56
N GLY A 13 7.49 14.67 17.39
CA GLY A 13 8.09 14.31 16.10
C GLY A 13 8.22 12.80 15.85
N SER A 14 7.59 11.97 16.69
CA SER A 14 7.66 10.51 16.62
C SER A 14 6.28 9.88 16.39
N ILE A 15 6.25 8.75 15.69
CA ILE A 15 5.06 7.91 15.44
C ILE A 15 5.28 6.55 16.11
N HIS A 16 4.34 6.13 16.95
CA HIS A 16 4.42 4.85 17.66
C HIS A 16 3.42 3.85 17.08
N VAL A 17 3.92 2.85 16.34
CA VAL A 17 3.09 1.79 15.76
C VAL A 17 3.24 0.50 16.59
N LYS A 18 2.12 -0.06 17.05
CA LYS A 18 2.11 -1.33 17.80
C LYS A 18 1.79 -2.48 16.85
N LEU A 19 2.79 -3.28 16.53
CA LEU A 19 2.58 -4.50 15.75
C LEU A 19 1.78 -5.55 16.56
N PRO A 20 0.93 -6.35 15.90
CA PRO A 20 0.24 -7.47 16.55
C PRO A 20 1.21 -8.45 17.21
N LYS A 21 0.82 -9.04 18.35
CA LYS A 21 1.67 -10.01 19.08
C LYS A 21 2.04 -11.25 18.25
N ASN A 22 1.24 -11.55 17.24
CA ASN A 22 1.42 -12.66 16.30
C ASN A 22 1.95 -12.21 14.94
N PHE A 23 2.59 -11.03 14.85
CA PHE A 23 3.19 -10.56 13.61
C PHE A 23 4.44 -11.39 13.28
N THR A 24 4.34 -12.23 12.25
CA THR A 24 5.38 -13.21 11.88
C THR A 24 6.28 -12.75 10.72
N ALA A 25 5.96 -11.64 10.07
CA ALA A 25 6.72 -11.16 8.93
C ALA A 25 8.06 -10.53 9.35
N LYS A 26 9.09 -10.74 8.51
CA LYS A 26 10.47 -10.26 8.78
C LYS A 26 10.73 -8.82 8.31
N ARG A 27 9.82 -8.25 7.51
CA ARG A 27 9.91 -6.89 6.97
C ARG A 27 8.55 -6.22 7.13
N VAL A 28 8.58 -4.93 7.48
CA VAL A 28 7.42 -4.05 7.53
C VAL A 28 7.69 -2.89 6.59
N GLU A 29 6.70 -2.53 5.78
CA GLU A 29 6.71 -1.33 4.95
C GLU A 29 5.71 -0.35 5.56
N LEU A 30 6.16 0.87 5.88
CA LEU A 30 5.30 1.94 6.41
C LEU A 30 5.22 3.06 5.37
N ILE A 31 4.00 3.53 5.13
CA ILE A 31 3.73 4.71 4.32
C ILE A 31 3.19 5.80 5.25
N ILE A 32 3.94 6.88 5.41
CA ILE A 32 3.54 8.03 6.23
C ILE A 32 2.92 9.07 5.31
N LEU A 33 1.65 9.39 5.57
CA LEU A 33 0.91 10.38 4.82
C LEU A 33 0.63 11.59 5.73
N SER A 34 0.95 12.79 5.24
CA SER A 34 0.54 14.01 5.92
C SER A 34 -0.97 14.17 5.77
N ALA A 35 -1.67 14.38 6.88
CA ALA A 35 -3.12 14.62 6.91
C ALA A 35 -3.48 16.10 6.72
N ASP A 36 -2.53 16.96 6.37
CA ASP A 36 -2.75 18.41 6.27
C ASP A 36 -3.64 18.74 5.06
N GLU A 37 -4.89 19.16 5.31
CA GLU A 37 -5.88 19.51 4.28
C GLU A 37 -5.45 20.70 3.40
N ASN A 38 -4.43 21.45 3.82
CA ASN A 38 -3.91 22.62 3.12
C ASN A 38 -2.73 22.33 2.16
N ALA A 39 -2.32 21.06 2.02
CA ALA A 39 -1.27 20.69 1.07
C ALA A 39 -1.78 20.81 -0.38
N LYS A 40 -1.74 22.03 -0.93
CA LYS A 40 -2.02 22.36 -2.33
C LYS A 40 -0.91 21.92 -3.30
N ASP A 41 -0.43 20.69 -3.17
CA ASP A 41 0.51 20.11 -4.13
C ASP A 41 -0.14 18.90 -4.80
N ASP A 42 0.11 18.73 -6.11
CA ASP A 42 -0.25 17.61 -7.02
C ASP A 42 -0.06 16.18 -6.46
N LYS A 43 0.46 16.06 -5.24
CA LYS A 43 0.60 14.83 -4.47
C LYS A 43 -0.74 14.29 -3.98
N GLY A 44 -1.78 15.11 -3.82
CA GLY A 44 -3.11 14.69 -3.35
C GLY A 44 -3.78 13.65 -4.27
N ASP A 45 -3.67 13.83 -5.58
CA ASP A 45 -4.27 12.92 -6.57
C ASP A 45 -3.50 11.61 -6.69
N PHE A 46 -2.17 11.65 -6.63
CA PHE A 46 -1.35 10.43 -6.56
C PHE A 46 -1.56 9.69 -5.23
N LEU A 47 -1.81 10.42 -4.13
CA LEU A 47 -2.17 9.84 -2.85
C LEU A 47 -3.50 9.12 -2.92
N HIS A 48 -4.52 9.77 -3.49
CA HIS A 48 -5.82 9.18 -3.71
C HIS A 48 -5.72 7.97 -4.62
N PHE A 49 -4.93 8.03 -5.70
CA PHE A 49 -4.67 6.89 -6.56
C PHE A 49 -4.03 5.71 -5.82
N LEU A 50 -3.07 5.94 -4.92
CA LEU A 50 -2.44 4.87 -4.13
C LEU A 50 -3.39 4.30 -3.06
N LEU A 51 -4.25 5.14 -2.47
CA LEU A 51 -5.23 4.75 -1.46
C LEU A 51 -6.46 4.05 -2.05
N ASP A 52 -6.88 4.46 -3.24
CA ASP A 52 -8.05 3.95 -3.98
C ASP A 52 -7.64 2.89 -5.02
N SER A 53 -6.34 2.56 -5.09
CA SER A 53 -5.86 1.50 -5.99
C SER A 53 -6.47 0.17 -5.54
N PRO A 54 -7.14 -0.57 -6.45
CA PRO A 54 -7.65 -1.89 -6.10
C PRO A 54 -6.48 -2.77 -5.67
N GLU A 55 -6.56 -3.30 -4.44
CA GLU A 55 -5.63 -4.32 -3.98
C GLU A 55 -5.81 -5.56 -4.86
N MET A 56 -4.86 -5.80 -5.75
CA MET A 56 -4.86 -7.00 -6.59
C MET A 56 -4.56 -8.21 -5.71
N THR A 57 -5.45 -9.19 -5.74
CA THR A 57 -5.25 -10.45 -5.03
C THR A 57 -4.16 -11.28 -5.71
N ASP A 58 -3.51 -12.17 -4.95
CA ASP A 58 -2.44 -13.02 -5.48
C ASP A 58 -2.96 -13.94 -6.62
N GLU A 59 -4.24 -14.33 -6.56
CA GLU A 59 -4.93 -15.12 -7.59
C GLU A 59 -5.11 -14.33 -8.89
N GLU A 60 -5.54 -13.06 -8.80
CA GLU A 60 -5.67 -12.17 -9.96
C GLU A 60 -4.32 -11.87 -10.61
N TYR A 61 -3.28 -11.68 -9.79
CA TYR A 61 -1.92 -11.48 -10.28
C TYR A 61 -1.42 -12.69 -11.07
N GLN A 62 -1.63 -13.89 -10.53
CA GLN A 62 -1.19 -15.14 -11.16
C GLN A 62 -1.93 -15.40 -12.47
N ALA A 63 -3.23 -15.13 -12.53
CA ALA A 63 -4.02 -15.23 -13.76
C ALA A 63 -3.55 -14.26 -14.86
N ILE A 64 -3.08 -13.06 -14.49
CA ILE A 64 -2.52 -12.09 -15.45
C ILE A 64 -1.16 -12.57 -15.95
N GLU A 65 -0.32 -13.14 -15.08
CA GLU A 65 1.01 -13.62 -15.47
C GLU A 65 0.92 -14.83 -16.41
N GLU A 66 -0.01 -15.76 -16.16
CA GLU A 66 -0.30 -16.88 -17.07
C GLU A 66 -0.77 -16.40 -18.44
N LYS A 67 -1.67 -15.41 -18.49
CA LYS A 67 -2.13 -14.80 -19.76
C LYS A 67 -1.00 -14.10 -20.50
N ARG A 68 -0.11 -13.41 -19.78
CA ARG A 68 1.09 -12.77 -20.38
C ARG A 68 2.05 -13.80 -20.95
N GLN A 69 2.28 -14.91 -20.25
CA GLN A 69 3.11 -16.00 -20.76
C GLN A 69 2.52 -16.61 -22.02
N HIS A 70 1.20 -16.83 -22.05
CA HIS A 70 0.52 -17.35 -23.23
C HIS A 70 0.62 -16.39 -24.43
N LEU A 71 0.45 -15.09 -24.23
CA LEU A 71 0.61 -14.08 -25.30
C LEU A 71 2.04 -14.00 -25.84
N LYS A 72 3.06 -14.12 -24.96
CA LYS A 72 4.47 -14.15 -25.37
C LYS A 72 4.84 -15.37 -26.21
N GLN A 73 4.08 -16.46 -26.15
CA GLN A 73 4.28 -17.62 -27.00
C GLN A 73 3.69 -17.44 -28.42
N TRP A 74 2.87 -16.41 -28.61
CA TRP A 74 2.18 -16.10 -29.87
C TRP A 74 2.85 -14.94 -30.64
N THR A 75 3.92 -14.35 -30.10
CA THR A 75 4.71 -13.27 -30.72
C THR A 75 6.13 -13.77 -30.98
#